data_AF-A0A169RJI4-F1
#
_entry.id   AF-A0A169RJI4-F1
#
_cell.length_a   1.000
_cell.length_b   1.000
_cell.length_c   1.000
_cell.angle_alpha   90.00
_cell.angle_beta   90.00
_cell.angle_gamma   90.00
#
_symmetry.space_group_name_H-M   'P 1'
#
loop_
_entity.id
_entity.type
_entity.pdbx_description
1 polymer ?
#
loop_
_entity_poly.entity_id
_entity_poly.type
_entity_poly.pdbx_seq_one_letter_code
_entity_poly.pdbx_strand_id
1 'polypeptide(L)'
;MSVLHLLPLLAFLAPMPPIRPEPPSSRPMPEWFPAFIMGMTVFIMVAPMIAIWGFHRSERSFRSTCEAAGGQVVHASLADEAVRCRRF
;
A
#
# COMPACT_ATOMS: atom_id res chain seq x y z
N MET A 1 -4.59 44.87 -64.03
CA MET A 1 -4.61 43.62 -63.24
C MET A 1 -4.19 43.98 -61.82
N SER A 2 -5.11 43.88 -60.87
CA SER A 2 -5.03 44.56 -59.58
C SER A 2 -4.09 43.84 -58.60
N VAL A 3 -3.21 44.60 -57.95
CA VAL A 3 -2.29 44.17 -56.87
C VAL A 3 -3.02 43.44 -55.74
N LEU A 4 -4.33 43.67 -55.60
CA LEU A 4 -5.22 43.00 -54.67
C LEU A 4 -5.32 41.47 -54.88
N HIS A 5 -5.07 40.95 -56.07
CA HIS A 5 -5.03 39.49 -56.31
C HIS A 5 -3.72 38.82 -55.87
N LEU A 6 -2.67 39.60 -55.56
CA LEU A 6 -1.37 39.08 -55.13
C LEU A 6 -1.29 38.81 -53.61
N LEU A 7 -2.14 39.51 -52.83
CA LEU A 7 -2.25 39.38 -51.38
C LEU A 7 -2.53 37.94 -50.89
N PRO A 8 -3.50 37.19 -51.44
CA PRO A 8 -3.76 35.82 -50.98
C PRO A 8 -2.62 34.85 -51.36
N LEU A 9 -1.85 35.12 -52.41
CA LEU A 9 -0.67 34.33 -52.79
C LEU A 9 0.50 34.51 -51.81
N LEU A 10 0.66 35.70 -51.23
CA LEU A 10 1.70 36.00 -50.24
C LEU A 10 1.43 35.36 -48.87
N ALA A 11 0.17 35.07 -48.54
CA ALA A 11 -0.19 34.40 -47.29
C ALA A 11 0.36 32.97 -47.19
N PHE A 12 0.67 32.34 -48.34
CA PHE A 12 1.28 31.01 -48.42
C PHE A 12 2.82 31.01 -48.33
N LEU A 13 3.47 32.19 -48.43
CA LEU A 13 4.91 32.34 -48.14
C LEU A 13 5.19 32.52 -46.64
N ALA A 14 4.16 32.49 -45.79
CA ALA A 14 4.35 32.56 -44.35
C ALA A 14 5.13 31.32 -43.87
N PRO A 15 6.21 31.49 -43.10
CA PRO A 15 7.00 30.38 -42.58
C PRO A 15 6.12 29.48 -41.71
N MET A 16 6.36 28.16 -41.84
CA MET A 16 5.63 27.11 -41.13
C MET A 16 5.63 27.42 -39.61
N PRO A 17 4.47 27.36 -38.92
CA PRO A 17 4.41 27.71 -37.51
C PRO A 17 5.29 26.75 -36.68
N PRO A 18 5.99 27.24 -35.65
CA PRO A 18 6.90 26.42 -34.86
C PRO A 18 6.14 25.26 -34.20
N ILE A 19 6.70 24.04 -34.29
CA ILE A 19 6.17 22.86 -33.59
C ILE A 19 6.08 23.21 -32.10
N ARG A 20 4.85 23.16 -31.57
CA ARG A 20 4.59 23.38 -30.16
C ARG A 20 4.91 22.07 -29.42
N PRO A 21 5.73 22.08 -28.35
CA PRO A 21 5.99 20.88 -27.56
C PRO A 21 4.67 20.28 -27.09
N GLU A 22 4.50 18.97 -27.23
CA GLU A 22 3.35 18.26 -26.65
C GLU A 22 3.35 18.51 -25.14
N PRO A 23 2.20 18.89 -24.54
CA PRO A 23 2.15 19.09 -23.11
C PRO A 23 2.51 17.78 -22.40
N PRO A 24 3.29 17.81 -21.30
CA PRO A 24 3.59 16.61 -20.54
C PRO A 24 2.26 15.95 -20.17
N SER A 25 2.17 14.63 -20.37
CA SER A 25 0.95 13.87 -20.09
C SER A 25 0.59 14.02 -18.61
N SER A 26 -0.28 14.99 -18.32
CA SER A 26 -0.81 15.26 -17.00
C SER A 26 -1.89 14.22 -16.72
N ARG A 27 -1.46 12.99 -16.41
CA ARG A 27 -2.29 12.13 -15.58
C ARG A 27 -1.95 12.50 -14.14
N PRO A 28 -2.71 13.40 -13.49
CA PRO A 28 -2.44 13.72 -12.10
C PRO A 28 -2.55 12.42 -11.30
N MET A 29 -1.48 12.08 -10.58
CA MET A 29 -1.58 11.04 -9.56
C MET A 29 -2.66 11.49 -8.57
N PRO A 30 -3.55 10.57 -8.13
CA PRO A 30 -4.54 10.93 -7.13
C PRO A 30 -3.86 11.49 -5.88
N GLU A 31 -4.34 12.62 -5.36
CA GLU A 31 -3.72 13.32 -4.24
C GLU A 31 -3.63 12.45 -2.96
N TRP A 32 -4.52 11.47 -2.83
CA TRP A 32 -4.54 10.51 -1.71
C TRP A 32 -3.48 9.41 -1.83
N PHE A 33 -2.95 9.15 -3.03
CA PHE A 33 -2.10 8.01 -3.32
C PHE A 33 -0.81 8.01 -2.47
N PRO A 34 -0.06 9.12 -2.32
CA PRO A 34 1.13 9.15 -1.46
C PRO A 34 0.81 8.87 0.01
N ALA A 35 -0.29 9.43 0.52
CA ALA A 35 -0.73 9.22 1.90
C ALA A 35 -1.11 7.76 2.17
N PHE A 36 -1.79 7.12 1.20
CA PHE A 36 -2.13 5.70 1.29
C PHE A 36 -0.88 4.80 1.30
N ILE A 37 0.09 5.05 0.44
CA ILE A 37 1.36 4.29 0.41
C ILE A 37 2.12 4.46 1.74
N MET A 38 2.15 5.67 2.30
CA MET A 38 2.77 5.92 3.59
C MET A 38 2.04 5.18 4.73
N GLY A 39 0.71 5.20 4.75
CA GLY A 39 -0.07 4.45 5.74
C GLY A 39 0.16 2.94 5.65
N MET A 40 0.16 2.38 4.44
CA MET A 40 0.38 0.96 4.22
C MET A 40 1.77 0.50 4.63
N THR A 41 2.80 1.30 4.32
CA THR A 41 4.19 0.97 4.70
C THR A 41 4.37 0.96 6.22
N VAL A 42 3.79 1.93 6.94
CA VAL A 42 3.79 1.95 8.41
C VAL A 42 3.02 0.75 8.97
N PHE A 43 1.84 0.44 8.43
CA PHE A 43 1.04 -0.70 8.88
C PHE A 43 1.80 -2.02 8.71
N ILE A 44 2.45 -2.24 7.57
CA ILE A 44 3.25 -3.44 7.30
C ILE A 44 4.41 -3.57 8.30
N MET A 45 5.02 -2.46 8.71
CA MET A 45 6.10 -2.48 9.70
C MET A 45 5.62 -2.74 11.13
N VAL A 46 4.47 -2.17 11.52
CA VAL A 46 3.99 -2.20 12.90
C VAL A 46 3.08 -3.40 13.20
N ALA A 47 2.26 -3.82 12.24
CA ALA A 47 1.29 -4.90 12.42
C ALA A 47 1.92 -6.23 12.87
N PRO A 48 3.10 -6.67 12.36
CA PRO A 48 3.75 -7.88 12.84
C PRO A 48 4.16 -7.77 14.31
N MET A 49 4.63 -6.60 14.73
CA MET A 49 5.03 -6.38 16.12
C MET A 49 3.83 -6.52 17.07
N ILE A 50 2.67 -5.97 16.68
CA ILE A 50 1.41 -6.09 17.41
C ILE A 50 0.94 -7.55 17.43
N ALA A 51 0.96 -8.23 16.29
CA ALA A 51 0.52 -9.61 16.17
C ALA A 51 1.35 -10.55 17.06
N ILE A 52 2.69 -10.46 16.99
CA ILE A 52 3.60 -11.29 17.80
C ILE A 52 3.38 -11.04 19.29
N TRP A 53 3.22 -9.78 19.71
CA TRP A 53 2.92 -9.46 21.11
C TRP A 53 1.56 -9.98 21.56
N GLY A 54 0.54 -9.90 20.70
CA GLY A 54 -0.81 -10.41 20.97
C GLY A 54 -0.82 -11.92 21.20
N PHE A 55 -0.29 -12.68 20.24
CA PHE A 55 -0.26 -14.14 20.31
C PHE A 55 0.64 -14.66 21.44
N HIS A 56 1.82 -14.05 21.64
CA HIS A 56 2.72 -14.47 22.72
C HIS A 56 2.12 -14.19 24.11
N ARG A 57 1.35 -13.10 24.25
CA ARG A 57 0.68 -12.77 25.52
C ARG A 57 -0.44 -13.76 25.84
N SER A 58 -1.23 -14.19 24.86
CA SER A 58 -2.28 -15.18 25.07
C SER A 58 -1.71 -16.53 25.52
N GLU A 59 -0.61 -16.98 24.93
CA GLU A 59 0.04 -18.25 25.33
C GLU A 59 0.59 -18.18 26.75
N ARG A 60 1.29 -17.10 27.12
CA ARG A 60 1.81 -16.91 28.48
C ARG A 60 0.69 -16.90 29.52
N SER A 61 -0.40 -16.21 29.23
CA SER A 61 -1.56 -16.13 30.14
C SER A 61 -2.28 -17.48 30.28
N PHE A 62 -2.41 -18.23 29.18
CA PHE A 62 -3.01 -19.56 29.23
C PHE A 62 -2.16 -20.52 30.04
N ARG A 63 -0.84 -20.51 29.81
CA ARG A 63 0.12 -21.33 30.55
C ARG A 63 0.13 -21.00 32.05
N SER A 64 0.20 -19.73 32.43
CA SER A 64 0.19 -19.33 33.84
C SER A 64 -1.09 -19.79 34.55
N THR A 65 -2.23 -19.74 33.85
CA THR A 65 -3.53 -20.15 34.41
C THR A 65 -3.63 -21.67 34.57
N CYS A 66 -3.08 -22.44 33.61
CA CYS A 66 -3.03 -23.89 33.68
C CYS A 66 -2.08 -24.39 34.79
N GLU A 67 -0.90 -23.79 34.91
CA GLU A 67 0.06 -24.09 35.98
C GLU A 67 -0.50 -23.73 37.36
N ALA A 68 -1.18 -22.57 37.50
CA ALA A 68 -1.86 -22.19 38.73
C ALA A 68 -3.00 -23.14 39.11
N ALA A 69 -3.62 -23.79 38.12
CA ALA A 69 -4.63 -24.83 38.33
C ALA A 69 -4.01 -26.19 38.74
N GLY A 70 -2.68 -26.31 38.81
CA GLY A 70 -1.97 -27.56 39.09
C GLY A 70 -1.91 -28.51 37.88
N GLY A 71 -2.21 -28.00 36.69
CA GLY A 71 -2.12 -28.74 35.43
C GLY A 71 -0.83 -28.45 34.67
N GLN A 72 -0.51 -29.34 33.73
CA GLN A 72 0.59 -29.14 32.79
C GLN A 72 0.02 -28.83 31.40
N VAL A 73 0.62 -27.85 30.73
CA VAL A 73 0.28 -27.51 29.35
C VAL A 73 0.84 -28.59 28.41
N VAL A 74 -0.01 -29.22 27.62
CA VAL A 74 0.38 -30.22 26.63
C VAL A 74 -0.12 -29.79 25.25
N HIS A 75 0.78 -29.79 24.26
CA HIS A 75 0.41 -29.57 22.86
C HIS A 75 -0.20 -30.85 22.30
N ALA A 76 -1.45 -30.76 21.80
CA ALA A 76 -2.20 -31.92 21.34
C ALA A 76 -1.62 -32.51 20.03
N SER A 77 -1.04 -31.68 19.15
CA SER A 77 -0.20 -32.13 18.03
C SER A 77 0.60 -30.96 17.43
N LEU A 78 1.65 -31.23 16.64
CA LEU A 78 2.41 -30.23 15.88
C LEU A 78 1.58 -29.47 14.83
N ALA A 79 0.40 -29.96 14.48
CA ALA A 79 -0.51 -29.37 13.50
C ALA A 79 -1.76 -28.72 14.14
N ASP A 80 -1.90 -28.80 15.47
CA ASP A 80 -3.09 -28.35 16.19
C ASP A 80 -2.70 -27.23 17.16
N GLU A 81 -3.09 -25.99 16.85
CA GLU A 81 -2.86 -24.80 17.70
C GLU A 81 -3.62 -24.87 19.04
N ALA A 82 -4.48 -25.87 19.22
CA ALA A 82 -5.26 -26.06 20.44
C ALA A 82 -4.37 -26.57 21.60
N VAL A 83 -3.83 -25.63 22.37
CA VAL A 83 -3.14 -25.88 23.63
C VAL A 83 -4.15 -26.41 24.67
N ARG A 84 -3.94 -27.63 25.21
CA ARG A 84 -4.80 -28.21 26.26
C ARG A 84 -4.10 -28.21 27.61
N CYS A 85 -4.85 -27.89 28.65
CA CYS A 85 -4.39 -28.02 30.03
C CYS A 85 -4.72 -29.43 30.54
N ARG A 86 -3.71 -30.23 30.84
CA ARG A 86 -3.88 -31.57 31.44
C ARG A 86 -3.73 -31.44 32.95
N ARG A 87 -4.82 -31.64 33.68
CA ARG A 87 -4.80 -31.76 35.14
C ARG A 87 -4.50 -33.21 35.54
N PHE A 88 -3.77 -33.40 36.62
CA PHE A 88 -3.62 -34.70 37.29
C PHE A 88 -4.87 -35.04 38.10
#